data_AF-A0A5U9QZ96-F1
#
_entry.id   AF-A0A5U9QZ96-F1
#
_cell.length_a   1.000
_cell.length_b   1.000
_cell.length_c   1.000
_cell.angle_alpha   90.00
_cell.angle_beta   90.00
_cell.angle_gamma   90.00
#
_symmetry.space_group_name_H-M   'P 1'
#
loop_
_entity.id
_entity.type
_entity.pdbx_description
1 polymer ?
#
loop_
_entity_poly.entity_id
_entity_poly.type
_entity_poly.pdbx_seq_one_letter_code
_entity_poly.pdbx_strand_id
1 'polypeptide(L)'
;MVKDILAPGLRVVFCGINPGLSSANTGFPFAHPANRFWKVIHLAGFTDRQLKPEEAEKLLDFRCGVTKLVDRPTVQATEVKLHELRSGGRNLIDKIEDYQPAALAVLGKQAFEQGFSQRGIAWGKQKIAIGATMVWVLPNPSGLNRIKTEKLVEAYRELDQALIMRGL
;
A
#
# COMPACT_ATOMS: atom_id res chain seq x y z
N MET A 1 -10.91 13.60 5.62
CA MET A 1 -11.00 12.26 4.96
C MET A 1 -9.80 12.12 4.05
N VAL A 2 -9.08 10.99 4.08
CA VAL A 2 -7.95 10.74 3.17
C VAL A 2 -8.49 10.19 1.86
N LYS A 3 -8.28 10.91 0.76
CA LYS A 3 -8.72 10.48 -0.57
C LYS A 3 -7.81 9.38 -1.11
N ASP A 4 -8.39 8.54 -1.96
CA ASP A 4 -7.62 7.58 -2.73
C ASP A 4 -6.95 8.30 -3.92
N ILE A 5 -5.77 7.82 -4.29
CA ILE A 5 -4.99 8.31 -5.43
C ILE A 5 -4.88 7.15 -6.40
N LEU A 6 -5.79 7.12 -7.37
CA LEU A 6 -5.98 6.02 -8.31
C LEU A 6 -6.22 6.57 -9.72
N ALA A 7 -5.63 5.91 -10.71
CA ALA A 7 -5.83 6.18 -12.12
C ALA A 7 -5.61 4.87 -12.91
N PRO A 8 -6.10 4.77 -14.16
CA PRO A 8 -5.70 3.68 -15.05
C PRO A 8 -4.21 3.71 -15.38
N GLY A 9 -3.62 2.57 -15.76
CA GLY A 9 -2.23 2.50 -16.25
C GLY A 9 -1.14 2.60 -15.17
N LEU A 10 -1.51 2.46 -13.89
CA LEU A 10 -0.54 2.46 -12.79
C LEU A 10 0.29 1.17 -12.77
N ARG A 11 1.58 1.30 -12.48
CA ARG A 11 2.50 0.17 -12.24
C ARG A 11 2.17 -0.50 -10.91
N VAL A 12 1.85 0.29 -9.89
CA VAL A 12 1.55 -0.20 -8.54
C VAL A 12 0.49 0.66 -7.85
N VAL A 13 -0.40 -0.01 -7.11
CA VAL A 13 -1.25 0.62 -6.09
C VAL A 13 -0.83 0.11 -4.73
N PHE A 14 -0.40 1.01 -3.84
CA PHE A 14 -0.10 0.70 -2.45
C PHE A 14 -1.36 0.79 -1.60
N CYS A 15 -1.68 -0.27 -0.86
CA CYS A 15 -2.85 -0.34 0.00
C CYS A 15 -2.44 -0.40 1.48
N GLY A 16 -2.68 0.70 2.19
CA GLY A 16 -2.54 0.75 3.64
C GLY A 16 -3.70 0.03 4.36
N ILE A 17 -3.58 -0.13 5.68
CA ILE A 17 -4.65 -0.73 6.49
C ILE A 17 -5.79 0.29 6.64
N ASN A 18 -5.51 1.41 7.31
CA ASN A 18 -6.43 2.52 7.50
C ASN A 18 -5.64 3.79 7.85
N PRO A 19 -6.25 4.99 7.78
CA PRO A 19 -5.57 6.23 8.15
C PRO A 19 -5.21 6.27 9.65
N GLY A 20 -3.97 6.63 9.95
CA GLY A 20 -3.62 7.11 11.29
C GLY A 20 -4.21 8.50 11.56
N LEU A 21 -4.27 8.93 12.82
CA LEU A 21 -4.86 10.23 13.20
C LEU A 21 -4.24 11.43 12.44
N SER A 22 -2.91 11.48 12.26
CA SER A 22 -2.26 12.55 11.50
C SER A 22 -2.69 12.58 10.03
N SER A 23 -2.85 11.42 9.41
CA SER A 23 -3.36 11.30 8.03
C SER A 23 -4.81 11.73 7.95
N ALA A 24 -5.64 11.31 8.90
CA ALA A 24 -7.04 11.72 8.95
C ALA A 24 -7.21 13.24 9.10
N ASN A 25 -6.35 13.87 9.92
CA ASN A 25 -6.35 15.32 10.16
C ASN A 25 -5.86 16.14 8.97
N THR A 26 -4.77 15.69 8.32
CA THR A 26 -4.17 16.40 7.18
C THR A 26 -4.83 16.11 5.84
N GLY A 27 -5.52 14.97 5.72
CA GLY A 27 -6.08 14.48 4.46
C GLY A 27 -5.08 13.74 3.58
N PHE A 28 -3.80 13.66 3.96
CA PHE A 28 -2.75 13.03 3.18
C PHE A 28 -2.43 11.60 3.66
N PRO A 29 -2.17 10.65 2.75
CA PRO A 29 -1.75 9.31 3.15
C PRO A 29 -0.37 9.33 3.80
N PHE A 30 -0.19 8.47 4.80
CA PHE A 30 1.09 8.28 5.51
C PHE A 30 1.73 9.58 6.05
N ALA A 31 0.92 10.49 6.59
CA ALA A 31 1.34 11.84 6.96
C ALA A 31 2.09 11.95 8.30
N HIS A 32 2.02 10.92 9.16
CA HIS A 32 2.74 10.95 10.43
C HIS A 32 4.27 10.92 10.17
N PRO A 33 5.10 11.82 10.75
CA PRO A 33 6.53 11.91 10.44
C PRO A 33 7.33 10.63 10.70
N ALA A 34 6.92 9.82 11.68
CA ALA A 34 7.52 8.52 11.96
C ALA A 34 7.15 7.42 10.94
N ASN A 35 6.21 7.66 10.03
CA ASN A 35 5.88 6.73 8.96
C ASN A 35 6.95 6.81 7.87
N ARG A 36 7.51 5.66 7.48
CA ARG A 36 8.64 5.61 6.55
C ARG A 36 8.22 5.43 5.10
N PHE A 37 6.93 5.42 4.77
CA PHE A 37 6.43 5.10 3.42
C PHE A 37 7.13 5.91 2.33
N TRP A 38 7.11 7.24 2.45
CA TRP A 38 7.70 8.16 1.46
C TRP A 38 9.20 7.96 1.28
N LYS A 39 9.93 7.75 2.39
CA LYS A 39 11.37 7.42 2.34
C LYS A 39 11.62 6.06 1.69
N VAL A 40 10.82 5.07 2.02
CA VAL A 40 10.97 3.69 1.53
C VAL A 40 10.70 3.59 0.05
N ILE A 41 9.60 4.18 -0.46
CA ILE A 41 9.29 4.09 -1.89
C ILE A 41 10.30 4.83 -2.76
N HIS A 42 10.86 5.93 -2.26
CA HIS A 42 11.96 6.64 -2.92
C HIS A 42 13.22 5.78 -2.98
N LEU A 43 13.68 5.28 -1.83
CA LEU A 43 14.89 4.44 -1.79
C LEU A 43 14.71 3.08 -2.50
N ALA A 44 13.47 2.62 -2.66
CA ALA A 44 13.14 1.41 -3.39
C ALA A 44 13.13 1.59 -4.92
N GLY A 45 12.99 2.82 -5.43
CA GLY A 45 13.04 3.11 -6.87
C GLY A 45 11.73 3.61 -7.49
N PHE A 46 10.63 3.66 -6.74
CA PHE A 46 9.32 4.07 -7.28
C PHE A 46 9.24 5.57 -7.57
N THR A 47 10.08 6.38 -6.93
CA THR A 47 10.11 7.85 -7.11
C THR A 47 11.55 8.33 -7.16
N ASP A 48 11.83 9.34 -8.00
CA ASP A 48 13.17 9.90 -8.22
C ASP A 48 13.68 10.73 -7.02
N ARG A 49 12.77 11.20 -6.18
CA ARG A 49 13.04 11.93 -4.93
C ARG A 49 12.04 11.53 -3.85
N GLN A 50 12.38 11.81 -2.59
CA GLN A 50 11.43 11.65 -1.49
C GLN A 50 10.34 12.74 -1.56
N LEU A 51 9.10 12.32 -1.88
CA LEU A 51 7.92 13.18 -1.81
C LEU A 51 7.53 13.49 -0.36
N LYS A 52 6.92 14.65 -0.13
CA LYS A 52 6.21 14.94 1.11
C LYS A 52 4.76 14.42 1.05
N PRO A 53 4.07 14.18 2.19
CA PRO A 53 2.67 13.75 2.18
C PRO A 53 1.75 14.70 1.37
N GLU A 54 2.02 16.00 1.40
CA GLU A 54 1.25 17.02 0.68
C GLU A 54 1.40 16.90 -0.85
N GLU A 55 2.44 16.19 -1.31
CA GLU A 55 2.71 15.93 -2.72
C GLU A 55 2.15 14.59 -3.19
N ALA A 56 1.30 13.92 -2.41
CA ALA A 56 0.88 12.55 -2.68
C ALA A 56 0.26 12.36 -4.08
N GLU A 57 -0.49 13.34 -4.59
CA GLU A 57 -1.06 13.32 -5.95
C GLU A 57 0.01 13.16 -7.05
N LYS A 58 1.23 13.66 -6.83
CA LYS A 58 2.35 13.49 -7.77
C LYS A 58 2.79 12.03 -7.93
N LEU A 59 2.32 11.10 -7.10
CA LEU A 59 2.57 9.68 -7.32
C LEU A 59 2.06 9.20 -8.68
N LEU A 60 1.01 9.83 -9.20
CA LEU A 60 0.47 9.50 -10.52
C LEU A 60 1.49 9.76 -11.65
N ASP A 61 2.36 10.76 -11.50
CA ASP A 61 3.46 11.05 -12.44
C ASP A 61 4.46 9.88 -12.53
N PHE A 62 4.60 9.13 -11.44
CA PHE A 62 5.43 7.92 -11.35
C PHE A 62 4.65 6.63 -11.62
N ARG A 63 3.41 6.75 -12.11
CA ARG A 63 2.47 5.63 -12.30
C ARG A 63 2.28 4.81 -11.01
N CYS A 64 2.27 5.46 -9.86
CA CYS A 64 2.01 4.87 -8.56
C CYS A 64 0.69 5.41 -7.98
N GLY A 65 -0.04 4.58 -7.23
CA GLY A 65 -1.27 4.96 -6.55
C GLY A 65 -1.28 4.56 -5.08
N VAL A 66 -2.24 5.12 -4.32
CA VAL A 66 -2.43 4.84 -2.90
C VAL A 66 -3.93 4.66 -2.60
N THR A 67 -4.25 3.62 -1.85
CA THR A 67 -5.57 3.38 -1.27
C THR A 67 -5.43 2.77 0.13
N LYS A 68 -6.54 2.38 0.73
CA LYS A 68 -6.64 1.80 2.07
C LYS A 68 -7.74 0.75 2.13
N LEU A 69 -7.56 -0.28 2.96
CA LEU A 69 -8.58 -1.29 3.21
C LEU A 69 -9.77 -0.70 3.96
N VAL A 70 -9.53 0.11 4.99
CA VAL A 70 -10.58 0.64 5.86
C VAL A 70 -10.47 2.16 5.96
N ASP A 71 -11.60 2.86 5.79
CA ASP A 71 -11.62 4.33 5.82
C ASP A 71 -11.58 4.91 7.24
N ARG A 72 -12.08 4.17 8.24
CA ARG A 72 -12.17 4.63 9.63
C ARG A 72 -10.78 4.89 10.22
N PRO A 73 -10.47 6.11 10.66
CA PRO A 73 -9.19 6.39 11.31
C PRO A 73 -9.04 5.70 12.67
N THR A 74 -7.82 5.30 13.01
CA THR A 74 -7.47 4.79 14.35
C THR A 74 -6.09 5.28 14.78
N VAL A 75 -5.75 5.12 16.07
CA VAL A 75 -4.38 5.39 16.55
C VAL A 75 -3.46 4.26 16.07
N GLN A 76 -3.90 3.02 16.23
CA GLN A 76 -3.16 1.82 15.82
C GLN A 76 -4.00 0.96 14.86
N ALA A 77 -3.32 0.31 13.93
CA ALA A 77 -3.96 -0.59 12.97
C ALA A 77 -4.65 -1.81 13.63
N THR A 78 -4.24 -2.18 14.84
CA THR A 78 -4.82 -3.27 15.65
C THR A 78 -6.24 -2.97 16.15
N GLU A 79 -6.67 -1.71 16.11
CA GLU A 79 -8.03 -1.28 16.48
C GLU A 79 -9.05 -1.49 15.34
N VAL A 80 -8.60 -1.87 14.15
CA VAL A 80 -9.48 -2.19 13.02
C VAL A 80 -10.06 -3.57 13.23
N LYS A 81 -11.39 -3.69 13.16
CA LYS A 81 -12.09 -4.96 13.39
C LYS A 81 -12.02 -5.86 12.16
N LEU A 82 -12.08 -7.17 12.39
CA LEU A 82 -12.04 -8.17 11.32
C LEU A 82 -13.13 -7.97 10.25
N HIS A 83 -14.35 -7.59 10.63
CA HIS A 83 -15.43 -7.35 9.66
C HIS A 83 -15.15 -6.12 8.78
N GLU A 84 -14.47 -5.10 9.32
CA GLU A 84 -14.06 -3.92 8.55
C GLU A 84 -13.02 -4.31 7.52
N LEU A 85 -12.03 -5.12 7.90
CA LEU A 85 -11.02 -5.63 6.97
C LEU A 85 -11.63 -6.50 5.87
N ARG A 86 -12.58 -7.39 6.20
CA ARG A 86 -13.28 -8.22 5.20
C ARG A 86 -14.11 -7.39 4.23
N SER A 87 -14.82 -6.38 4.71
CA SER A 87 -15.55 -5.45 3.84
C SER A 87 -14.59 -4.62 2.99
N GLY A 88 -13.52 -4.13 3.59
CA GLY A 88 -12.45 -3.41 2.91
C GLY A 88 -11.77 -4.22 1.81
N GLY A 89 -11.55 -5.51 2.05
CA GLY A 89 -10.99 -6.43 1.04
C GLY A 89 -11.88 -6.57 -0.19
N ARG A 90 -13.20 -6.68 -0.01
CA ARG A 90 -14.17 -6.70 -1.13
C ARG A 90 -14.13 -5.39 -1.92
N ASN A 91 -14.25 -4.27 -1.24
CA ASN A 91 -14.21 -2.95 -1.89
C ASN A 91 -12.87 -2.70 -2.60
N LEU A 92 -11.77 -3.22 -2.06
CA LEU A 92 -10.46 -3.13 -2.68
C LEU A 92 -10.40 -3.97 -3.98
N ILE A 93 -11.01 -5.15 -4.00
CA ILE A 93 -11.10 -5.95 -5.23
C ILE A 93 -11.82 -5.16 -6.32
N ASP A 94 -12.99 -4.58 -6.01
CA ASP A 94 -13.76 -3.77 -6.97
C ASP A 94 -12.92 -2.62 -7.55
N LYS A 95 -12.17 -1.90 -6.70
CA LYS A 95 -11.26 -0.83 -7.16
C LYS A 95 -10.16 -1.35 -8.07
N ILE A 96 -9.58 -2.51 -7.76
CA ILE A 96 -8.49 -3.06 -8.56
C ILE A 96 -9.00 -3.60 -9.90
N GLU A 97 -10.23 -4.13 -9.96
CA GLU A 97 -10.88 -4.51 -11.21
C GLU A 97 -11.20 -3.29 -12.09
N ASP A 98 -11.51 -2.14 -11.49
CA ASP A 98 -11.76 -0.88 -12.21
C ASP A 98 -10.46 -0.24 -12.76
N TYR A 99 -9.46 -0.01 -11.90
CA TYR A 99 -8.24 0.71 -12.28
C TYR A 99 -7.14 -0.16 -12.91
N GLN A 100 -7.21 -1.48 -12.70
CA GLN A 100 -6.33 -2.50 -13.31
C GLN A 100 -4.84 -2.16 -13.27
N PRO A 101 -4.26 -1.81 -12.09
CA PRO A 101 -2.82 -1.59 -12.01
C PRO A 101 -2.06 -2.88 -12.29
N ALA A 102 -0.79 -2.79 -12.68
CA ALA A 102 0.01 -3.99 -12.89
C ALA A 102 0.25 -4.78 -11.59
N ALA A 103 0.33 -4.09 -10.45
CA ALA A 103 0.39 -4.70 -9.13
C ALA A 103 -0.44 -3.97 -8.06
N LEU A 104 -1.03 -4.75 -7.15
CA LEU A 104 -1.53 -4.31 -5.86
C LEU A 104 -0.51 -4.70 -4.78
N ALA A 105 -0.08 -3.75 -3.95
CA ALA A 105 0.82 -3.99 -2.82
C ALA A 105 0.09 -3.72 -1.49
N VAL A 106 -0.29 -4.78 -0.77
CA VAL A 106 -0.95 -4.67 0.54
C VAL A 106 0.08 -4.56 1.67
N LEU A 107 0.01 -3.48 2.43
CA LEU A 107 1.02 -3.10 3.43
C LEU A 107 0.73 -3.69 4.81
N GLY A 108 0.83 -5.02 4.90
CA GLY A 108 0.72 -5.76 6.14
C GLY A 108 0.16 -7.15 5.95
N LYS A 109 0.91 -8.16 6.39
CA LYS A 109 0.54 -9.58 6.29
C LYS A 109 -0.82 -9.91 6.91
N GLN A 110 -1.04 -9.48 8.15
CA GLN A 110 -2.29 -9.76 8.84
C GLN A 110 -3.49 -9.06 8.18
N ALA A 111 -3.32 -7.82 7.70
CA ALA A 111 -4.37 -7.10 7.00
C ALA A 111 -4.75 -7.80 5.69
N PHE A 112 -3.76 -8.32 4.96
CA PHE A 112 -3.99 -9.14 3.77
C PHE A 112 -4.72 -10.44 4.11
N GLU A 113 -4.23 -11.24 5.07
CA GLU A 113 -4.86 -12.49 5.48
C GLU A 113 -6.32 -12.29 5.89
N GLN A 114 -6.60 -11.23 6.65
CA GLN A 114 -7.95 -10.94 7.13
C GLN A 114 -8.87 -10.36 6.05
N GLY A 115 -8.36 -9.44 5.21
CA GLY A 115 -9.14 -8.81 4.15
C GLY A 115 -9.46 -9.75 2.99
N PHE A 116 -8.50 -10.61 2.60
CA PHE A 116 -8.63 -11.55 1.48
C PHE A 116 -8.97 -12.97 1.91
N SER A 117 -9.26 -13.19 3.20
CA SER A 117 -9.55 -14.51 3.78
C SER A 117 -8.49 -15.57 3.45
N GLN A 118 -7.23 -15.17 3.44
CA GLN A 118 -6.07 -16.04 3.23
C GLN A 118 -5.45 -16.45 4.57
N ARG A 119 -4.62 -17.51 4.58
CA ARG A 119 -3.89 -17.97 5.77
C ARG A 119 -2.50 -18.44 5.41
N GLY A 120 -1.54 -18.21 6.30
CA GLY A 120 -0.20 -18.80 6.20
C GLY A 120 0.59 -18.27 5.01
N ILE A 121 0.32 -17.05 4.57
CA ILE A 121 0.93 -16.48 3.36
C ILE A 121 2.38 -16.08 3.60
N ALA A 122 3.18 -16.02 2.54
CA ALA A 122 4.55 -15.51 2.59
C ALA A 122 4.58 -14.00 2.32
N TRP A 123 5.66 -13.32 2.70
CA TRP A 123 5.92 -11.96 2.21
C TRP A 123 6.25 -11.98 0.72
N GLY A 124 6.08 -10.86 0.03
CA GLY A 124 6.38 -10.72 -1.40
C GLY A 124 5.21 -11.08 -2.31
N LYS A 125 5.51 -11.58 -3.50
CA LYS A 125 4.51 -11.92 -4.54
C LYS A 125 3.61 -13.08 -4.09
N GLN A 126 2.31 -12.91 -4.27
CA GLN A 126 1.31 -13.93 -3.96
C GLN A 126 0.94 -14.76 -5.19
N LYS A 127 0.40 -15.97 -4.94
CA LYS A 127 -0.16 -16.81 -6.01
C LYS A 127 -1.49 -16.27 -6.53
N ILE A 128 -2.24 -15.57 -5.67
CA ILE A 128 -3.51 -14.95 -6.08
C ILE A 128 -3.26 -13.70 -6.92
N ALA A 129 -4.20 -13.42 -7.82
CA ALA A 129 -4.26 -12.21 -8.65
C ALA A 129 -5.70 -11.69 -8.69
N ILE A 130 -5.86 -10.42 -9.06
CA ILE A 130 -7.17 -9.81 -9.34
C ILE A 130 -7.17 -9.47 -10.82
N GLY A 131 -7.82 -10.29 -11.64
CA GLY A 131 -7.65 -10.23 -13.10
C GLY A 131 -6.17 -10.38 -13.50
N ALA A 132 -5.64 -9.39 -14.21
CA ALA A 132 -4.23 -9.33 -14.59
C ALA A 132 -3.32 -8.71 -13.51
N THR A 133 -3.88 -8.10 -12.47
CA THR A 133 -3.13 -7.43 -11.41
C THR A 133 -2.46 -8.44 -10.49
N MET A 134 -1.13 -8.38 -10.40
CA MET A 134 -0.36 -9.18 -9.44
C MET A 134 -0.59 -8.68 -8.01
N VAL A 135 -0.71 -9.59 -7.06
CA VAL A 135 -0.85 -9.21 -5.64
C VAL A 135 0.46 -9.43 -4.91
N TRP A 136 0.87 -8.42 -4.13
CA TRP A 136 2.06 -8.42 -3.29
C TRP A 136 1.69 -8.08 -1.86
N VAL A 137 2.40 -8.69 -0.92
CA VAL A 137 2.28 -8.38 0.51
C VAL A 137 3.62 -7.85 1.00
N LEU A 138 3.61 -6.59 1.41
CA LEU A 138 4.80 -5.86 1.83
C LEU A 138 4.73 -5.51 3.32
N PRO A 139 5.89 -5.40 4.00
CA PRO A 139 5.92 -4.98 5.40
C PRO A 139 5.39 -3.55 5.57
N ASN A 140 4.59 -3.33 6.62
CA ASN A 140 3.96 -2.04 6.89
C ASN A 140 5.02 -0.97 7.27
N PRO A 141 4.99 0.24 6.68
CA PRO A 141 6.01 1.25 6.88
C PRO A 141 5.83 2.12 8.16
N SER A 142 4.86 1.81 9.02
CA SER A 142 4.66 2.52 10.29
C SER A 142 5.92 2.53 11.16
N GLY A 143 6.16 3.63 11.87
CA GLY A 143 7.21 3.74 12.88
C GLY A 143 7.05 2.76 14.05
N LEU A 144 5.83 2.25 14.27
CA LEU A 144 5.55 1.20 15.27
C LEU A 144 6.08 -0.18 14.85
N ASN A 145 6.36 -0.38 13.56
CA ASN A 145 6.90 -1.63 13.05
C ASN A 145 8.42 -1.71 13.33
N ARG A 146 8.84 -2.76 14.03
CA ARG A 146 10.25 -3.00 14.44
C ARG A 146 11.18 -3.42 13.29
N ILE A 147 10.64 -3.72 12.10
CA ILE A 147 11.46 -3.98 10.92
C ILE A 147 12.36 -2.77 10.64
N LYS A 148 13.65 -2.98 10.35
CA LYS A 148 14.58 -1.88 10.03
C LYS A 148 14.24 -1.27 8.67
N THR A 149 14.58 0.00 8.46
CA THR A 149 14.26 0.71 7.21
C THR A 149 14.88 0.03 6.00
N GLU A 150 16.10 -0.50 6.12
CA GLU A 150 16.82 -1.19 5.05
C GLU A 150 16.04 -2.44 4.59
N LYS A 151 15.45 -3.19 5.53
CA LYS A 151 14.61 -4.35 5.24
C LYS A 151 13.27 -3.99 4.62
N LEU A 152 12.70 -2.82 4.93
CA LEU A 152 11.56 -2.32 4.18
C LEU A 152 11.97 -2.00 2.73
N VAL A 153 13.08 -1.28 2.55
CA VAL A 153 13.58 -0.89 1.22
C VAL A 153 13.85 -2.12 0.36
N GLU A 154 14.50 -3.16 0.91
CA GLU A 154 14.72 -4.43 0.20
C GLU A 154 13.40 -5.04 -0.31
N ALA A 155 12.38 -5.17 0.55
CA ALA A 155 11.10 -5.78 0.18
C ALA A 155 10.33 -4.96 -0.87
N TYR A 156 10.39 -3.62 -0.79
CA TYR A 156 9.73 -2.75 -1.75
C TYR A 156 10.48 -2.70 -3.09
N ARG A 157 11.82 -2.75 -3.05
CA ARG A 157 12.67 -2.80 -4.24
C ARG A 157 12.47 -4.09 -5.03
N GLU A 158 12.25 -5.22 -4.36
CA GLU A 158 11.92 -6.49 -5.03
C GLU A 158 10.69 -6.33 -5.94
N LEU A 159 9.64 -5.63 -5.45
CA LEU A 159 8.47 -5.32 -6.26
C LEU A 159 8.80 -4.38 -7.43
N ASP A 160 9.53 -3.28 -7.19
CA ASP A 160 9.87 -2.34 -8.27
C ASP A 160 10.67 -3.02 -9.39
N GLN A 161 11.67 -3.83 -9.03
CA GLN A 161 12.46 -4.61 -9.98
C GLN A 161 11.60 -5.63 -10.74
N ALA A 162 10.65 -6.29 -10.06
CA ALA A 162 9.71 -7.20 -10.72
C ALA A 162 8.80 -6.51 -11.73
N LEU A 163 8.47 -5.23 -11.51
CA LEU A 163 7.71 -4.42 -12.47
C LEU A 163 8.60 -3.96 -13.64
N ILE A 164 9.82 -3.49 -13.37
CA ILE A 164 10.80 -3.10 -14.41
C ILE A 164 11.07 -4.25 -15.39
N MET A 165 11.25 -5.48 -14.88
CA MET A 165 11.46 -6.67 -15.72
C MET A 165 10.27 -6.98 -16.66
N ARG A 166 9.11 -6.38 -16.42
CA ARG A 166 7.91 -6.48 -17.29
C ARG A 166 7.76 -5.29 -18.24
N GLY A 167 8.77 -4.43 -18.33
CA GLY A 167 8.75 -3.22 -19.16
C GLY A 167 7.91 -2.08 -18.58
N LEU A 168 7.62 -2.14 -17.28
CA LEU A 168 6.82 -1.15 -16.58
C LEU A 168 7.67 -0.16 -15.83
#